data_AF-A0A6I3XCI8-F1
#
_entry.id   AF-A0A6I3XCI8-F1
#
_cell.length_a   1.000
_cell.length_b   1.000
_cell.length_c   1.000
_cell.angle_alpha   90.00
_cell.angle_beta   90.00
_cell.angle_gamma   90.00
#
_symmetry.space_group_name_H-M   'P 1'
#
loop_
_entity.id
_entity.type
_entity.pdbx_description
1 polymer ?
#
loop_
_entity_poly.entity_id
_entity_poly.type
_entity_poly.pdbx_seq_one_letter_code
_entity_poly.pdbx_strand_id
1 'polypeptide(L)'
;MMNFLFEERACSALYLQQILQDYHPTRSQMLADMFAMGCLLHYQGERSAASMLIGQVFDAVRNIEEREYLSTLMDSISGNELRLACEIAPSMELRELCDRARQGPSREAACAR
;
A
#
# COMPACT_ATOMS: atom_id res chain seq x y z
N MET A 1 19.02 -20.63 -8.40
CA MET A 1 17.85 -20.90 -7.53
C MET A 1 17.74 -19.80 -6.45
N MET A 2 17.76 -18.53 -6.86
CA MET A 2 17.70 -17.35 -5.95
C MET A 2 16.56 -16.36 -6.32
N ASN A 3 15.81 -16.61 -7.41
CA ASN A 3 14.81 -15.64 -7.89
C ASN A 3 13.49 -15.69 -7.12
N PHE A 4 13.02 -16.88 -6.70
CA PHE A 4 11.71 -17.01 -6.06
C PHE A 4 11.57 -16.23 -4.74
N LEU A 5 12.62 -16.21 -3.91
CA LEU A 5 12.60 -15.47 -2.63
C LEU A 5 12.70 -13.95 -2.81
N PHE A 6 13.30 -13.49 -3.91
CA PHE A 6 13.36 -12.06 -4.24
C PHE A 6 12.03 -11.59 -4.82
N GLU A 7 11.41 -12.39 -5.69
CA GLU A 7 10.09 -12.09 -6.27
C GLU A 7 8.97 -12.02 -5.20
N GLU A 8 8.96 -12.93 -4.22
CA GLU A 8 7.98 -12.88 -3.13
C GLU A 8 8.15 -11.65 -2.22
N ARG A 9 9.41 -11.27 -1.93
CA ARG A 9 9.70 -10.07 -1.12
C ARG A 9 9.40 -8.77 -1.88
N ALA A 10 9.66 -8.73 -3.18
CA ALA A 10 9.53 -7.53 -3.97
C ALA A 10 8.07 -7.08 -4.16
N CYS A 11 7.12 -8.00 -4.01
CA CYS A 11 5.68 -7.75 -4.08
C CYS A 11 5.00 -7.67 -2.69
N SER A 12 5.77 -7.63 -1.60
CA SER A 12 5.26 -7.57 -0.23
C SER A 12 5.42 -6.17 0.35
N ALA A 13 4.39 -5.65 1.01
CA ALA A 13 4.45 -4.40 1.75
C ALA A 13 5.10 -4.54 3.15
N LEU A 14 5.35 -5.76 3.63
CA LEU A 14 5.96 -5.99 4.95
C LEU A 14 7.39 -5.44 5.02
N TYR A 15 8.14 -5.56 3.93
CA TYR A 15 9.50 -5.03 3.90
C TYR A 15 9.50 -3.50 3.93
N LEU A 16 8.58 -2.85 3.22
CA LEU A 16 8.35 -1.41 3.35
C LEU A 16 8.00 -1.01 4.79
N GLN A 17 7.16 -1.78 5.49
CA GLN A 17 6.83 -1.52 6.89
C GLN A 17 8.09 -1.50 7.77
N GLN A 18 8.99 -2.47 7.58
CA GLN A 18 10.26 -2.55 8.31
C GLN A 18 11.13 -1.33 8.04
N ILE A 19 11.31 -0.97 6.76
CA ILE A 19 12.03 0.24 6.34
C ILE A 19 11.44 1.49 7.02
N LEU A 20 10.11 1.63 7.06
CA LEU A 20 9.44 2.76 7.70
C LEU A 20 9.72 2.82 9.20
N GLN A 21 9.75 1.69 9.89
CA GLN A 21 10.05 1.62 11.32
C GLN A 21 11.51 1.92 11.62
N ASP A 22 12.43 1.44 10.79
CA ASP A 22 13.87 1.61 10.99
C ASP A 22 14.33 3.05 10.71
N TYR A 23 13.87 3.65 9.60
CA TYR A 23 14.30 4.99 9.19
C TYR A 23 13.44 6.11 9.80
N HIS A 24 12.15 5.86 10.05
CA HIS A 24 11.20 6.88 10.51
C HIS A 24 10.30 6.39 11.65
N PRO A 25 10.85 5.94 12.78
CA PRO A 25 10.06 5.29 13.84
C PRO A 25 8.86 6.13 14.31
N THR A 26 9.03 7.45 14.47
CA THR A 26 7.97 8.38 14.90
C THR A 26 6.92 8.67 13.82
N ARG A 27 7.21 8.43 12.54
CA ARG A 27 6.30 8.70 11.40
C ARG A 27 5.84 7.43 10.69
N SER A 28 6.33 6.27 11.12
CA SER A 28 6.11 4.98 10.49
C SER A 28 4.62 4.69 10.26
N GLN A 29 3.77 4.89 11.27
CA GLN A 29 2.32 4.71 11.14
C GLN A 29 1.69 5.67 10.13
N MET A 30 2.06 6.96 10.16
CA MET A 30 1.54 7.95 9.21
C MET A 30 1.92 7.59 7.77
N LEU A 31 3.15 7.14 7.54
CA LEU A 31 3.63 6.74 6.22
C LEU A 31 2.99 5.42 5.75
N ALA A 32 2.76 4.46 6.65
CA ALA A 32 2.01 3.25 6.37
C ALA A 32 0.56 3.57 5.97
N ASP A 33 -0.07 4.50 6.69
CA ASP A 33 -1.42 4.99 6.42
C ASP A 33 -1.50 5.70 5.05
N MET A 34 -0.53 6.55 4.73
CA MET A 34 -0.43 7.18 3.42
C MET A 34 -0.26 6.16 2.29
N PHE A 35 0.57 5.13 2.49
CA PHE A 35 0.74 4.06 1.50
C PHE A 35 -0.56 3.26 1.30
N ALA A 36 -1.22 2.88 2.39
CA ALA A 36 -2.49 2.16 2.33
C ALA A 36 -3.59 2.98 1.64
N MET A 37 -3.67 4.28 1.96
CA MET A 37 -4.59 5.20 1.29
C MET A 37 -4.26 5.33 -0.20
N GLY A 38 -2.98 5.39 -0.57
CA GLY A 38 -2.55 5.40 -1.97
C GLY A 38 -2.98 4.14 -2.72
N CYS A 39 -2.83 2.97 -2.11
CA CYS A 39 -3.33 1.71 -2.65
C CYS A 39 -4.86 1.72 -2.80
N LEU A 40 -5.59 2.23 -1.80
CA LEU A 40 -7.05 2.33 -1.85
C LEU A 40 -7.52 3.28 -2.96
N LEU A 41 -6.86 4.42 -3.15
CA LEU A 41 -7.12 5.33 -4.28
C LEU A 41 -6.88 4.63 -5.62
N HIS A 42 -5.79 3.86 -5.73
CA HIS A 42 -5.50 3.10 -6.94
C HIS A 42 -6.62 2.11 -7.27
N TYR A 43 -7.10 1.38 -6.24
CA TYR A 43 -8.21 0.43 -6.36
C TYR A 43 -9.51 1.09 -6.83
N GLN A 44 -9.76 2.33 -6.39
CA GLN A 44 -10.93 3.12 -6.79
C GLN A 44 -10.80 3.75 -8.20
N GLY A 45 -9.65 3.62 -8.85
CA GLY A 45 -9.37 4.17 -10.18
C GLY A 45 -8.70 5.55 -10.16
N GLU A 46 -8.44 6.12 -8.98
CA GLU A 46 -7.80 7.43 -8.79
C GLU A 46 -6.27 7.35 -8.95
N ARG A 47 -5.81 6.87 -10.11
CA ARG A 47 -4.41 6.49 -10.35
C ARG A 47 -3.42 7.64 -10.15
N SER A 48 -3.75 8.84 -10.61
CA SER A 48 -2.84 9.98 -10.46
C SER A 48 -2.62 10.37 -9.00
N ALA A 49 -3.70 10.41 -8.21
CA ALA A 49 -3.62 10.73 -6.79
C ALA A 49 -2.89 9.62 -6.02
N ALA A 50 -3.17 8.36 -6.36
CA ALA A 50 -2.48 7.20 -5.81
C ALA A 50 -0.97 7.26 -6.06
N SER A 51 -0.53 7.43 -7.31
CA SER A 51 0.89 7.48 -7.67
C SER A 51 1.62 8.63 -6.98
N MET A 52 0.98 9.80 -6.84
CA MET A 52 1.55 10.90 -6.08
C MET A 52 1.75 10.56 -4.60
N LEU A 53 0.72 9.98 -3.96
CA LEU A 53 0.77 9.67 -2.54
C LEU A 53 1.78 8.56 -2.22
N ILE A 54 1.81 7.50 -3.02
CA ILE A 54 2.78 6.41 -2.88
C ILE A 54 4.19 6.91 -3.18
N GLY A 55 4.36 7.77 -4.19
CA GLY A 55 5.64 8.40 -4.50
C GLY A 55 6.21 9.20 -3.32
N GLN A 56 5.36 9.93 -2.59
CA GLN A 56 5.79 10.65 -1.37
C GLN A 56 6.28 9.71 -0.27
N VAL A 57 5.62 8.56 -0.08
CA VAL A 57 6.09 7.55 0.88
C VAL A 57 7.45 7.01 0.45
N PHE A 58 7.61 6.69 -0.83
CA PHE A 58 8.85 6.14 -1.35
C PHE A 58 9.99 7.13 -1.27
N ASP A 59 9.75 8.40 -1.60
CA ASP A 59 10.74 9.47 -1.47
C ASP A 59 11.17 9.70 -0.01
N ALA A 60 10.28 9.46 0.96
CA ALA A 60 10.63 9.55 2.37
C ALA A 60 11.64 8.48 2.81
N VAL A 61 11.63 7.29 2.18
CA VAL A 61 12.51 6.15 2.51
C VAL A 61 13.59 5.89 1.46
N ARG A 62 13.71 6.75 0.44
CA ARG A 62 14.54 6.49 -0.74
C ARG A 62 16.03 6.57 -0.42
N ASN A 63 16.62 5.44 -0.06
CA ASN A 63 18.07 5.19 -0.11
C ASN A 63 18.44 4.46 -1.41
N ILE A 64 19.73 4.51 -1.78
CA ILE A 64 20.23 3.88 -3.02
C ILE A 64 19.96 2.38 -3.05
N GLU A 65 20.04 1.73 -1.88
CA GLU A 65 19.94 0.27 -1.74
C GLU A 65 18.52 -0.27 -1.95
N GLU A 66 17.48 0.55 -1.69
CA GLU A 66 16.08 0.10 -1.74
C GLU A 66 15.36 0.46 -3.05
N ARG A 67 16.04 1.13 -3.98
CA ARG A 67 15.40 1.65 -5.21
C ARG A 67 14.75 0.55 -6.05
N GLU A 68 15.41 -0.58 -6.21
CA GLU A 68 14.89 -1.71 -7.01
C GLU A 68 13.66 -2.35 -6.37
N TYR A 69 13.69 -2.54 -5.05
CA TYR A 69 12.54 -2.99 -4.27
C TYR A 69 11.35 -2.04 -4.42
N LEU A 70 11.55 -0.74 -4.20
CA LEU A 70 10.47 0.25 -4.28
C LEU A 70 9.89 0.36 -5.70
N SER A 71 10.72 0.25 -6.74
CA SER A 71 10.24 0.20 -8.12
C SER A 71 9.37 -1.03 -8.37
N THR A 72 9.83 -2.20 -7.92
CA THR A 72 9.08 -3.46 -8.10
C THR A 72 7.78 -3.44 -7.31
N LEU A 73 7.80 -2.88 -6.11
CA LEU A 73 6.61 -2.72 -5.29
C LEU A 73 5.60 -1.80 -6.00
N MET A 74 6.03 -0.68 -6.58
CA MET A 74 5.17 0.22 -7.37
C MET A 74 4.49 -0.54 -8.52
N ASP A 75 5.27 -1.29 -9.29
CA ASP A 75 4.78 -2.03 -10.45
C ASP A 75 3.80 -3.14 -10.03
N SER A 76 3.97 -3.69 -8.82
CA SER A 76 3.10 -4.72 -8.25
C SER A 76 1.75 -4.21 -7.72
N ILE A 77 1.53 -2.89 -7.60
CA ILE A 77 0.32 -2.34 -6.97
C ILE A 77 -0.94 -2.73 -7.74
N SER A 78 -0.88 -2.68 -9.08
CA SER A 78 -2.01 -3.05 -9.92
C SER A 78 -2.40 -4.51 -9.72
N GLY A 79 -3.63 -4.75 -9.27
CA GLY A 79 -4.14 -6.09 -8.95
C GLY A 79 -3.79 -6.61 -7.56
N ASN A 80 -3.02 -5.84 -6.76
CA ASN A 80 -2.67 -6.17 -5.38
C ASN A 80 -3.05 -5.07 -4.37
N GLU A 81 -3.81 -4.06 -4.79
CA GLU A 81 -4.03 -2.82 -4.05
C GLU A 81 -4.50 -3.07 -2.63
N LEU A 82 -5.63 -3.77 -2.46
CA LEU A 82 -6.20 -4.02 -1.14
C LEU A 82 -5.40 -5.04 -0.32
N ARG A 83 -4.59 -5.89 -0.97
CA ARG A 83 -3.68 -6.80 -0.26
C ARG A 83 -2.55 -5.97 0.37
N LEU A 84 -1.87 -5.17 -0.45
CA LEU A 84 -0.76 -4.32 -0.04
C LEU A 84 -1.19 -3.27 0.99
N ALA A 85 -2.38 -2.68 0.82
CA ALA A 85 -2.96 -1.72 1.76
C ALA A 85 -3.17 -2.34 3.16
N CYS A 86 -3.59 -3.61 3.24
CA CYS A 86 -3.76 -4.27 4.54
C CYS A 86 -2.43 -4.81 5.10
N GLU A 87 -1.50 -5.18 4.22
CA GLU A 87 -0.21 -5.79 4.56
C GLU A 87 0.78 -4.80 5.17
N ILE A 88 0.76 -3.52 4.77
CA ILE A 88 1.61 -2.47 5.35
C ILE A 88 1.28 -2.17 6.84
N ALA A 89 0.24 -2.83 7.38
CA ALA A 89 -0.30 -2.63 8.72
C ALA A 89 -0.70 -1.16 9.02
N PRO A 90 -1.66 -0.61 8.27
CA PRO A 90 -2.17 0.73 8.53
C PRO A 90 -2.99 0.76 9.83
N SER A 91 -3.40 1.96 10.22
CA SER A 91 -4.34 2.21 11.31
C SER A 91 -5.65 1.45 11.12
N MET A 92 -6.38 1.28 12.23
CA MET A 92 -7.62 0.51 12.25
C MET A 92 -8.66 1.12 11.30
N GLU A 93 -8.76 2.44 11.29
CA GLU A 93 -9.70 3.19 10.47
C GLU A 93 -9.46 2.97 8.96
N LEU A 94 -8.19 2.96 8.54
CA LEU A 94 -7.83 2.67 7.15
C LEU A 94 -7.99 1.20 6.79
N ARG A 95 -7.73 0.29 7.72
CA ARG A 95 -8.02 -1.14 7.53
C ARG A 95 -9.50 -1.37 7.30
N GLU A 96 -10.37 -0.76 8.10
CA GLU A 96 -11.82 -0.82 7.94
C GLU A 96 -12.30 -0.22 6.60
N LEU A 97 -11.66 0.87 6.14
CA LEU A 97 -11.92 1.43 4.80
C LEU A 97 -11.57 0.44 3.69
N CYS A 98 -10.43 -0.24 3.79
CA CYS A 98 -10.01 -1.26 2.82
C CYS A 98 -10.96 -2.47 2.82
N ASP A 99 -11.40 -2.91 4.00
CA ASP A 99 -12.34 -4.03 4.13
C ASP A 99 -13.71 -3.70 3.52
N ARG A 100 -14.22 -2.48 3.73
CA ARG A 100 -15.44 -2.00 3.07
C ARG A 100 -15.27 -1.95 1.55
N ALA A 101 -14.13 -1.46 1.06
CA ALA A 101 -13.85 -1.42 -0.38
C ALA A 101 -13.82 -2.82 -1.01
N ARG A 102 -13.36 -3.83 -0.27
CA ARG A 102 -13.36 -5.24 -0.69
C ARG A 102 -14.77 -5.84 -0.75
N GLN A 103 -15.63 -5.49 0.20
CA GLN A 103 -16.99 -6.03 0.29
C GLN A 103 -17.94 -5.44 -0.78
N GLY A 104 -17.57 -4.32 -1.39
CA GLY A 104 -18.42 -3.61 -2.34
C GLY A 104 -19.59 -2.88 -1.64
N PRO A 105 -20.44 -2.16 -2.40
CA PRO A 105 -21.56 -1.45 -1.80
C PRO A 105 -22.53 -2.44 -1.14
N SER A 106 -22.86 -2.18 0.13
CA SER A 106 -23.85 -2.95 0.88
C SER A 106 -25.16 -3.02 0.11
N ARG A 107 -25.66 -4.24 -0.15
CA ARG A 107 -26.89 -4.51 -0.91
C ARG A 107 -28.13 -3.75 -0.38
N GLU A 108 -28.11 -3.30 0.86
CA GLU A 108 -29.22 -2.55 1.48
C GLU A 108 -29.44 -1.16 0.85
N ALA A 109 -28.42 -0.53 0.25
CA ALA A 109 -28.58 0.75 -0.43
C ALA A 109 -29.23 0.61 -1.84
N ALA A 110 -29.34 -0.60 -2.37
CA ALA A 110 -29.84 -0.85 -3.73
C ALA A 110 -31.36 -1.03 -3.81
N CYS A 111 -32.06 -1.22 -2.69
CA CYS A 111 -33.53 -1.44 -2.66
C CYS A 111 -34.35 -0.20 -2.27
N ALA A 112 -33.73 0.98 -2.18
CA ALA A 112 -34.46 2.24 -2.00
C ALA A 112 -34.59 2.98 -3.34
N ARG A 113 -35.37 2.41 -4.28
CA ARG A 113 -35.89 3.11 -5.46
C ARG A 113 -37.33 2.69 -5.73
#